data_AF-A0A015LJL2-F1
#
_entry.id   AF-A0A015LJL2-F1
#
_cell.length_a   1.000
_cell.length_b   1.000
_cell.length_c   1.000
_cell.angle_alpha   90.00
_cell.angle_beta   90.00
_cell.angle_gamma   90.00
#
_symmetry.space_group_name_H-M   'P 1'
#
loop_
_entity.id
_entity.type
_entity.pdbx_description
1 polymer ?
#
loop_
_entity_poly.entity_id
_entity_poly.type
_entity_poly.pdbx_seq_one_letter_code
_entity_poly.pdbx_strand_id
1 'polypeptide(L)'
;MPLTEDNSLLNSLVETVANIPLNTIEFGRLSIAGLQFLLSCTYEKEMTFITPEYEVFRYSAILAAKQVSNDAYSTLMKQLPTLEQMKMDNSVQIKNKSVTDHQSVAKELEPLVEFIDFKRINGKILADVIDPLEIIPSKVILNVYRDIARSNNSNLNDTRGIMPKTMYAWDESACGSKLVIEDNGKIIRASNNCDTHQSARAKIALEDKGIFEWDVIIEKHCSWSWVGVCASENINYEDWAGNQLTGWVLGSGGTFRNHNNYVKNYCPAFGDGARITVHLDMNKRTCAFTVNGEKYREVSEWNNLPSKLYPVVSIKYPGRFQIQPHQKNV
;
A
#
# COMPACT_ATOMS: atom_id res chain seq x y z
N MET A 1 -17.72 10.55 20.33
CA MET A 1 -19.02 10.94 19.74
C MET A 1 -19.38 9.86 18.73
N PRO A 2 -20.51 9.14 18.87
CA PRO A 2 -20.90 8.14 17.89
C PRO A 2 -21.28 8.87 16.60
N LEU A 3 -20.71 8.47 15.47
CA LEU A 3 -21.12 8.95 14.16
C LEU A 3 -22.54 8.44 13.91
N THR A 4 -23.49 9.35 13.80
CA THR A 4 -24.64 9.14 12.92
C THR A 4 -24.10 8.95 11.50
N GLU A 5 -24.53 7.87 10.84
CA GLU A 5 -23.99 7.32 9.59
C GLU A 5 -24.01 8.26 8.35
N ASP A 6 -24.52 9.50 8.44
CA ASP A 6 -24.81 10.35 7.28
C ASP A 6 -24.10 11.71 7.28
N ASN A 7 -22.76 11.75 7.27
CA ASN A 7 -22.04 12.94 6.79
C ASN A 7 -21.08 12.56 5.67
N SER A 8 -21.64 12.46 4.46
CA SER A 8 -20.91 12.13 3.23
C SER A 8 -19.69 13.02 3.01
N LEU A 9 -19.81 14.33 3.27
CA LEU A 9 -18.69 15.27 3.17
C LEU A 9 -17.56 14.93 4.15
N LEU A 10 -17.91 14.65 5.41
CA LEU A 10 -16.93 14.31 6.44
C LEU A 10 -16.24 12.99 6.14
N ASN A 11 -16.98 11.98 5.68
CA ASN A 11 -16.43 10.70 5.26
C ASN A 11 -15.50 10.86 4.05
N SER A 12 -15.89 11.65 3.05
CA SER A 12 -15.01 11.95 1.90
C SER A 12 -13.75 12.71 2.30
N LEU A 13 -13.84 13.64 3.25
CA LEU A 13 -12.67 14.36 3.76
C LEU A 13 -11.71 13.40 4.49
N VAL A 14 -12.26 12.57 5.37
CA VAL A 14 -11.50 11.56 6.11
C VAL A 14 -10.82 10.59 5.14
N GLU A 15 -11.53 10.07 4.15
CA GLU A 15 -10.98 9.17 3.12
C GLU A 15 -9.88 9.85 2.31
N THR A 16 -10.08 11.12 1.93
CA THR A 16 -9.08 11.89 1.18
C THR A 16 -7.80 12.10 2.01
N VAL A 17 -7.94 12.56 3.26
CA VAL A 17 -6.79 12.85 4.14
C VAL A 17 -6.08 11.56 4.54
N ALA A 18 -6.79 10.46 4.77
CA ALA A 18 -6.21 9.16 5.10
C ALA A 18 -5.34 8.56 3.98
N ASN A 19 -5.52 9.03 2.74
CA ASN A 19 -4.71 8.67 1.57
C ASN A 19 -3.53 9.63 1.33
N ILE A 20 -3.33 10.63 2.18
CA ILE A 20 -2.16 11.52 2.14
C ILE A 20 -1.17 11.06 3.23
N PRO A 21 0.09 10.73 2.89
CA PRO A 21 1.08 10.37 3.91
C PRO A 21 1.30 11.53 4.88
N LEU A 22 1.15 11.31 6.20
CA LEU A 22 1.22 12.37 7.20
C LEU A 22 2.55 13.14 7.17
N ASN A 23 3.65 12.49 6.79
CA ASN A 23 4.96 13.14 6.64
C ASN A 23 4.99 14.25 5.58
N THR A 24 4.04 14.27 4.65
CA THR A 24 3.91 15.35 3.64
C THR A 24 3.13 16.56 4.16
N ILE A 25 2.44 16.41 5.29
CA ILE A 25 1.66 17.49 5.91
C ILE A 25 2.56 18.25 6.86
N GLU A 26 2.65 19.57 6.68
CA GLU A 26 3.43 20.43 7.59
C GLU A 26 2.84 20.40 9.02
N PHE A 27 3.73 20.31 10.02
CA PHE A 27 3.34 20.30 11.44
C PHE A 27 2.61 21.59 11.84
N GLY A 28 1.36 21.45 12.28
CA GLY A 28 0.48 22.55 12.66
C GLY A 28 -0.64 22.82 11.64
N ARG A 29 -0.59 22.21 10.45
CA ARG A 29 -1.73 22.22 9.50
C ARG A 29 -2.87 21.33 9.98
N LEU A 30 -2.53 20.25 10.67
CA LEU A 30 -3.48 19.38 11.35
C LEU A 30 -3.35 19.62 12.86
N SER A 31 -4.44 20.00 13.51
CA SER A 31 -4.48 20.16 14.97
C SER A 31 -4.49 18.78 15.65
N ILE A 32 -4.14 18.73 16.95
CA ILE A 32 -4.24 17.48 17.73
C ILE A 32 -5.67 16.93 17.69
N ALA A 33 -6.68 17.78 17.89
CA ALA A 33 -8.08 17.37 17.80
C ALA A 33 -8.46 16.86 16.40
N GLY A 34 -7.96 17.50 15.33
CA GLY A 34 -8.18 17.06 13.95
C GLY A 34 -7.53 15.71 13.66
N LEU A 35 -6.29 15.52 14.13
CA LEU A 35 -5.58 14.25 14.02
C LEU A 35 -6.27 13.15 14.83
N GLN A 36 -6.66 13.43 16.07
CA GLN A 36 -7.40 12.49 16.91
C GLN A 36 -8.70 12.05 16.23
N PHE A 37 -9.45 13.00 15.66
CA PHE A 37 -10.66 12.70 14.90
C PHE A 37 -10.37 11.79 13.70
N LEU A 38 -9.37 12.13 12.88
CA LEU A 38 -8.94 11.33 11.74
C LEU A 38 -8.57 9.90 12.16
N LEU A 39 -7.74 9.75 13.19
CA LEU A 39 -7.28 8.44 13.68
C LEU A 39 -8.42 7.63 14.29
N SER A 40 -9.37 8.25 14.99
CA SER A 40 -10.57 7.57 15.51
C SER A 40 -11.50 7.07 14.40
N CYS A 41 -11.42 7.68 13.21
CA CYS A 41 -12.16 7.23 12.05
C CYS A 41 -11.49 6.05 11.34
N THR A 42 -10.19 5.83 11.53
CA THR A 42 -9.41 4.78 10.83
C THR A 42 -9.03 3.61 11.73
N TYR A 43 -8.95 3.81 13.05
CA TYR A 43 -8.53 2.79 14.01
C TYR A 43 -9.55 1.65 14.11
N GLU A 44 -9.07 0.41 14.01
CA GLU A 44 -9.86 -0.84 14.03
C GLU A 44 -11.03 -0.92 13.04
N LYS A 45 -11.08 -0.02 12.05
CA LYS A 45 -12.10 0.02 11.00
C LYS A 45 -11.54 -0.54 9.71
N GLU A 46 -12.42 -0.98 8.81
CA GLU A 46 -12.04 -1.38 7.43
C GLU A 46 -11.56 -0.22 6.55
N MET A 47 -11.36 0.97 7.15
CA MET A 47 -10.91 2.17 6.45
C MET A 47 -9.40 2.26 6.47
N THR A 48 -8.83 2.64 5.34
CA THR A 48 -7.38 2.67 5.16
C THR A 48 -6.71 3.87 5.71
N PHE A 49 -5.46 3.68 6.10
CA PHE A 49 -4.55 4.77 6.40
C PHE A 49 -3.21 4.48 5.72
N ILE A 50 -2.84 5.29 4.72
CA ILE A 50 -1.64 5.03 3.91
C ILE A 50 -0.35 5.22 4.71
N THR A 51 -0.40 5.98 5.81
CA THR A 51 0.76 6.28 6.64
C THR A 51 1.09 5.08 7.54
N PRO A 52 2.34 4.56 7.52
CA PRO A 52 2.79 3.50 8.43
C PRO A 52 2.66 3.91 9.91
N GLU A 53 2.40 2.96 10.81
CA GLU A 53 2.14 3.24 12.23
C GLU A 53 3.27 3.97 12.95
N TYR A 54 4.51 3.67 12.58
CA TYR A 54 5.64 4.44 13.10
C TYR A 54 5.55 5.92 12.69
N GLU A 55 5.15 6.21 11.46
CA GLU A 55 5.03 7.58 10.97
C GLU A 55 3.79 8.28 11.54
N VAL A 56 2.74 7.53 11.89
CA VAL A 56 1.61 8.04 12.69
C VAL A 56 2.09 8.47 14.07
N PHE A 57 2.83 7.60 14.77
CA PHE A 57 3.43 7.93 16.06
C PHE A 57 4.37 9.14 15.95
N ARG A 58 5.29 9.12 14.99
CA ARG A 58 6.24 10.21 14.73
C ARG A 58 5.51 11.54 14.55
N TYR A 59 4.50 11.57 13.68
CA TYR A 59 3.74 12.79 13.42
C TYR A 59 3.05 13.30 14.69
N SER A 60 2.41 12.39 15.42
CA SER A 60 1.71 12.67 16.67
C SER A 60 2.64 13.23 17.74
N ALA A 61 3.79 12.60 17.96
CA ALA A 61 4.77 12.99 18.97
C ALA A 61 5.39 14.37 18.66
N ILE A 62 5.76 14.62 17.40
CA ILE A 62 6.31 15.92 16.99
C ILE A 62 5.25 17.02 17.08
N LEU A 63 4.00 16.73 16.71
CA LEU A 63 2.90 17.67 16.84
C LEU A 63 2.63 18.04 18.31
N ALA A 64 2.61 17.05 19.21
CA ALA A 64 2.48 17.26 20.65
C ALA A 64 3.65 18.10 21.19
N ALA A 65 4.88 17.77 20.81
CA ALA A 65 6.05 18.54 21.24
C ALA A 65 6.05 20.00 20.75
N LYS A 66 5.50 20.27 19.56
CA LYS A 66 5.30 21.63 19.05
C LYS A 66 4.35 22.46 19.92
N GLN A 67 3.35 21.84 20.55
CA GLN A 67 2.46 22.52 21.49
C GLN A 67 3.14 22.83 22.82
N VAL A 68 4.12 22.02 23.21
CA VAL A 68 4.86 22.20 24.47
C VAL A 68 5.93 23.28 24.33
N SER A 69 6.89 23.11 23.41
CA SER A 69 7.98 24.08 23.21
C SER A 69 8.75 23.87 21.90
N ASN A 70 9.42 24.92 21.43
CA ASN A 70 10.32 24.83 20.27
C ASN A 70 11.51 23.88 20.51
N ASP A 71 11.96 23.78 21.75
CA ASP A 71 13.05 22.89 22.15
C ASP A 71 12.63 21.41 22.11
N ALA A 72 11.43 21.10 22.62
CA ALA A 72 10.84 19.76 22.53
C ALA A 72 10.62 19.37 21.06
N TYR A 73 10.02 20.27 20.26
CA TYR A 73 9.84 20.08 18.82
C TYR A 73 11.15 19.78 18.09
N SER A 74 12.17 20.60 18.33
CA SER A 74 13.49 20.43 17.70
C SER A 74 14.20 19.16 18.13
N THR A 75 13.97 18.71 19.37
CA THR A 75 14.55 17.48 19.91
C THR A 75 13.89 16.25 19.28
N LEU A 76 12.57 16.17 19.27
CA LEU A 76 11.86 15.04 18.66
C LEU A 76 12.01 14.97 17.14
N MET A 77 12.07 16.10 16.43
CA MET A 77 12.38 16.11 15.00
C MET A 77 13.73 15.43 14.67
N LYS A 78 14.71 15.50 15.59
CA LYS A 78 16.02 14.85 15.44
C LYS A 78 16.02 13.39 15.88
N GLN A 79 15.23 13.06 16.90
CA GLN A 79 15.18 11.72 17.49
C GLN A 79 14.19 10.78 16.79
N LEU A 80 13.23 11.33 16.04
CA LEU A 80 12.27 10.58 15.26
C LEU A 80 12.53 10.84 13.77
N PRO A 81 13.51 10.16 13.14
CA PRO A 81 13.72 10.26 11.70
C PRO A 81 12.56 9.60 10.94
N THR A 82 12.38 9.94 9.66
CA THR A 82 11.41 9.25 8.79
C THR A 82 11.87 7.83 8.46
N LEU A 83 10.97 6.95 8.01
CA LEU A 83 11.38 5.60 7.57
C LEU A 83 12.37 5.66 6.41
N GLU A 84 12.22 6.64 5.51
CA GLU A 84 13.17 6.89 4.43
C GLU A 84 14.56 7.24 4.95
N GLN A 85 14.67 8.13 5.94
CA GLN A 85 15.94 8.49 6.57
C GLN A 85 16.61 7.28 7.25
N MET A 86 15.82 6.45 7.94
CA MET A 86 16.33 5.21 8.55
C MET A 86 16.82 4.18 7.51
N LYS A 87 16.25 4.17 6.29
CA LYS A 87 16.70 3.30 5.20
C LYS A 87 18.05 3.75 4.61
N MET A 88 18.28 5.07 4.54
CA MET A 88 19.50 5.64 3.97
C MET A 88 20.68 5.59 4.94
N ASP A 89 20.45 5.85 6.23
CA ASP A 89 21.46 5.80 7.26
C ASP A 89 21.36 4.50 8.07
N ASN A 90 22.16 3.49 7.70
CA ASN A 90 22.32 2.26 8.50
C ASN A 90 22.91 2.52 9.91
N SER A 91 23.32 3.77 10.18
CA SER A 91 24.04 4.19 11.38
C SER A 91 23.33 5.30 12.15
N VAL A 92 22.00 5.43 12.09
CA VAL A 92 21.29 6.38 12.97
C VAL A 92 21.53 5.98 14.43
N GLN A 93 22.65 6.41 14.99
CA GLN A 93 22.89 6.49 16.42
C GLN A 93 22.03 7.64 16.90
N ILE A 94 20.79 7.32 17.26
CA ILE A 94 19.93 8.26 17.96
C ILE A 94 20.66 8.57 19.27
N LYS A 95 21.26 9.76 19.34
CA LYS A 95 21.83 10.24 20.59
C LYS A 95 20.66 10.39 21.54
N ASN A 96 20.63 9.55 22.58
CA ASN A 96 19.72 9.64 23.73
C ASN A 96 19.99 10.96 24.48
N LYS A 97 19.52 12.06 23.89
CA LYS A 97 19.38 13.33 24.57
C LYS A 97 18.04 13.26 25.28
N SER A 98 18.00 13.61 26.56
CA SER A 98 16.72 13.69 27.26
C SER A 98 15.79 14.68 26.53
N VAL A 99 14.53 14.28 26.33
CA VAL A 99 13.50 15.19 25.83
C VAL A 99 13.17 16.14 26.98
N THR A 100 13.49 17.43 26.80
CA THR A 100 13.05 18.48 27.73
C THR A 100 11.52 18.45 27.79
N ASP A 101 10.95 18.52 28.99
CA ASP A 101 9.50 18.48 29.22
C ASP A 101 8.79 17.21 28.69
N HIS A 102 9.47 16.05 28.65
CA HIS A 102 8.89 14.78 28.19
C HIS A 102 7.53 14.45 28.83
N GLN A 103 7.32 14.79 30.11
CA GLN A 103 6.03 14.60 30.79
C GLN A 103 4.92 15.48 30.20
N SER A 104 5.23 16.71 29.80
CA SER A 104 4.28 17.60 29.13
C SER A 104 3.98 17.11 27.73
N VAL A 105 4.99 16.62 27.00
CA VAL A 105 4.80 15.99 25.69
C VAL A 105 3.91 14.75 25.81
N ALA A 106 4.15 13.90 26.81
CA ALA A 106 3.36 12.70 27.05
C ALA A 106 1.88 13.04 27.31
N LYS A 107 1.59 14.11 28.07
CA LYS A 107 0.22 14.59 28.32
C LYS A 107 -0.46 15.07 27.04
N GLU A 108 0.22 15.86 26.21
CA GLU A 108 -0.33 16.33 24.94
C GLU A 108 -0.52 15.18 23.92
N LEU A 109 0.32 14.15 24.01
CA LEU A 109 0.27 12.98 23.13
C LEU A 109 -0.80 11.96 23.56
N GLU A 110 -1.11 11.88 24.86
CA GLU A 110 -2.07 10.93 25.47
C GLU A 110 -3.35 10.68 24.66
N PRO A 111 -4.12 11.71 24.21
CA PRO A 111 -5.35 11.50 23.45
C PRO A 111 -5.17 10.82 22.08
N LEU A 112 -3.94 10.73 21.58
CA LEU A 112 -3.61 10.09 20.30
C LEU A 112 -3.08 8.66 20.48
N VAL A 113 -2.50 8.35 21.65
CA VAL A 113 -1.84 7.06 21.94
C VAL A 113 -2.81 5.90 21.77
N GLU A 114 -4.07 6.06 22.19
CA GLU A 114 -5.09 5.01 22.07
C GLU A 114 -5.40 4.62 20.62
N PHE A 115 -5.14 5.52 19.68
CA PHE A 115 -5.38 5.30 18.26
C PHE A 115 -4.11 4.93 17.49
N ILE A 116 -3.01 4.54 18.13
CA ILE A 116 -1.78 4.08 17.46
C ILE A 116 -1.62 2.58 17.71
N ASP A 117 -1.55 1.81 16.64
CA ASP A 117 -1.33 0.36 16.73
C ASP A 117 0.16 0.05 16.79
N PHE A 118 0.74 0.21 17.99
CA PHE A 118 2.16 -0.06 18.23
C PHE A 118 2.59 -1.49 17.88
N LYS A 119 1.67 -2.46 17.78
CA LYS A 119 1.98 -3.84 17.41
C LYS A 119 2.43 -3.97 15.96
N ARG A 120 2.11 -2.99 15.11
CA ARG A 120 2.53 -2.90 13.69
C ARG A 120 3.88 -2.20 13.51
N ILE A 121 4.43 -1.61 14.57
CA ILE A 121 5.74 -0.96 14.52
C ILE A 121 6.82 -2.03 14.71
N ASN A 122 7.89 -1.96 13.90
CA ASN A 122 9.02 -2.87 13.99
C ASN A 122 9.58 -2.90 15.43
N GLY A 123 9.78 -4.10 15.99
CA GLY A 123 10.27 -4.28 17.36
C GLY A 123 11.60 -3.57 17.65
N LYS A 124 12.48 -3.45 16.66
CA LYS A 124 13.73 -2.69 16.78
C LYS A 124 13.46 -1.18 16.88
N ILE A 125 12.52 -0.66 16.09
CA ILE A 125 12.12 0.76 16.20
C ILE A 125 11.49 1.03 17.57
N LEU A 126 10.65 0.10 18.07
CA LEU A 126 10.09 0.23 19.42
C LEU A 126 11.20 0.35 20.48
N ALA A 127 12.15 -0.58 20.49
CA ALA A 127 13.20 -0.67 21.51
C ALA A 127 14.27 0.43 21.40
N ASP A 128 14.71 0.75 20.18
CA ASP A 128 15.85 1.64 19.97
C ASP A 128 15.42 3.11 19.81
N VAL A 129 14.15 3.37 19.47
CA VAL A 129 13.65 4.72 19.11
C VAL A 129 12.53 5.19 20.02
N ILE A 130 11.48 4.38 20.21
CA ILE A 130 10.24 4.85 20.87
C ILE A 130 10.34 4.76 22.40
N ASP A 131 10.70 3.59 22.92
CA ASP A 131 10.79 3.30 24.35
C ASP A 131 11.74 4.26 25.09
N PRO A 132 12.95 4.58 24.56
CA PRO A 132 13.88 5.49 25.23
C PRO A 132 13.40 6.95 25.36
N LEU A 133 12.34 7.34 24.65
CA LEU A 133 11.80 8.71 24.73
C LEU A 133 10.98 8.95 25.99
N GLU A 134 10.47 7.87 26.63
CA GLU A 134 9.65 7.95 27.85
C GLU A 134 8.39 8.84 27.70
N ILE A 135 7.91 9.03 26.46
CA ILE A 135 6.68 9.80 26.15
C ILE A 135 5.44 8.92 25.99
N ILE A 136 5.60 7.58 26.01
CA ILE A 136 4.51 6.61 25.98
C ILE A 136 4.43 5.93 27.36
N PRO A 137 3.22 5.71 27.91
CA PRO A 137 3.08 4.99 29.18
C PRO A 137 3.73 3.61 29.12
N SER A 138 4.60 3.29 30.08
CA SER A 138 5.37 2.02 30.09
C SER A 138 4.48 0.78 30.04
N LYS A 139 3.25 0.85 30.58
CA LYS A 139 2.26 -0.22 30.51
C LYS A 139 1.84 -0.55 29.07
N VAL A 140 1.71 0.47 28.21
CA VAL A 140 1.37 0.31 26.79
C VAL A 140 2.50 -0.42 26.07
N ILE A 141 3.72 0.10 26.16
CA ILE A 141 4.92 -0.50 25.54
C ILE A 141 5.16 -1.94 26.02
N LEU A 142 5.07 -2.18 27.33
CA LEU A 142 5.27 -3.51 27.90
C LEU A 142 4.23 -4.52 27.40
N ASN A 143 2.98 -4.12 27.22
CA ASN A 143 1.96 -4.98 26.64
C ASN A 143 2.23 -5.29 25.16
N VAL A 144 2.72 -4.30 24.39
CA VAL A 144 3.13 -4.49 22.99
C VAL A 144 4.27 -5.50 22.89
N TYR A 145 5.33 -5.36 23.71
CA TYR A 145 6.42 -6.35 23.72
C TYR A 145 5.96 -7.76 24.07
N ARG A 146 5.04 -7.91 25.05
CA ARG A 146 4.45 -9.21 25.39
C ARG A 146 3.67 -9.80 24.22
N ASP A 147 2.91 -8.97 23.51
CA ASP A 147 2.12 -9.42 22.36
C ASP A 147 3.01 -9.83 21.19
N ILE A 148 4.06 -9.07 20.88
CA ILE A 148 5.06 -9.42 19.86
C ILE A 148 5.78 -10.73 20.23
N ALA A 149 6.17 -10.89 21.49
CA ALA A 149 6.82 -12.11 21.97
C ALA A 149 5.90 -13.34 21.91
N ARG A 150 4.59 -13.17 22.09
CA ARG A 150 3.59 -14.24 21.98
C ARG A 150 3.25 -14.59 20.53
N SER A 151 3.25 -13.61 19.62
CA SER A 151 2.78 -13.79 18.25
C SER A 151 3.79 -14.44 17.29
N ASN A 152 4.98 -14.84 17.77
CA ASN A 152 6.03 -15.48 16.97
C ASN A 152 6.31 -14.74 15.65
N ASN A 153 6.60 -13.43 15.71
CA ASN A 153 6.81 -12.57 14.54
C ASN A 153 5.63 -12.57 13.56
N SER A 154 4.45 -12.16 14.03
CA SER A 154 3.37 -11.80 13.10
C SER A 154 3.85 -10.68 12.18
N ASN A 155 4.14 -11.00 10.91
CA ASN A 155 4.44 -10.06 9.83
C ASN A 155 3.20 -9.21 9.51
N LEU A 156 2.74 -8.41 10.48
CA LEU A 156 1.70 -7.42 10.24
C LEU A 156 2.27 -6.36 9.30
N ASN A 157 1.46 -5.91 8.36
CA ASN A 157 1.79 -4.73 7.58
C ASN A 157 1.94 -3.54 8.52
N ASP A 158 2.89 -2.68 8.16
CA ASP A 158 3.23 -1.45 8.87
C ASP A 158 2.12 -0.40 8.83
N THR A 159 1.15 -0.51 7.92
CA THR A 159 -0.06 0.34 7.84
C THR A 159 -1.29 -0.36 8.44
N ARG A 160 -2.29 0.43 8.91
CA ARG A 160 -3.60 -0.07 9.37
C ARG A 160 -4.66 -0.08 8.26
N GLY A 161 -5.74 -0.84 8.51
CA GLY A 161 -6.90 -0.93 7.63
C GLY A 161 -6.74 -1.97 6.51
N ILE A 162 -7.80 -2.15 5.72
CA ILE A 162 -7.81 -3.02 4.53
C ILE A 162 -7.55 -2.13 3.33
N MET A 163 -6.38 -2.25 2.67
CA MET A 163 -5.94 -1.44 1.51
C MET A 163 -7.12 -0.92 0.66
N PRO A 164 -7.18 0.38 0.32
CA PRO A 164 -8.44 1.01 -0.05
C PRO A 164 -9.02 0.36 -1.30
N LYS A 165 -10.35 0.23 -1.39
CA LYS A 165 -11.01 -0.24 -2.62
C LYS A 165 -10.57 0.58 -3.85
N THR A 166 -10.21 1.84 -3.67
CA THR A 166 -9.70 2.75 -4.71
C THR A 166 -8.27 2.42 -5.18
N MET A 167 -7.52 1.59 -4.45
CA MET A 167 -6.24 1.04 -4.92
C MET A 167 -6.43 0.08 -6.09
N TYR A 168 -7.55 -0.64 -6.08
CA TYR A 168 -7.97 -1.57 -7.12
C TYR A 168 -8.93 -0.86 -8.08
N ALA A 169 -8.44 0.23 -8.66
CA ALA A 169 -9.14 0.99 -9.68
C ALA A 169 -8.18 1.28 -10.84
N TRP A 170 -8.66 1.05 -12.07
CA TRP A 170 -7.98 1.40 -13.31
C TRP A 170 -7.84 2.93 -13.45
N ASP A 171 -6.72 3.37 -13.99
CA ASP A 171 -6.39 4.78 -14.16
C ASP A 171 -6.83 5.27 -15.54
N GLU A 172 -7.87 6.11 -15.60
CA GLU A 172 -8.36 6.71 -16.85
C GLU A 172 -7.28 7.51 -17.60
N SER A 173 -6.31 8.08 -16.89
CA SER A 173 -5.20 8.83 -17.51
C SER A 173 -4.08 7.95 -18.05
N ALA A 174 -4.07 6.66 -17.69
CA ALA A 174 -3.02 5.70 -18.02
C ALA A 174 -3.64 4.42 -18.61
N CYS A 175 -4.41 4.65 -19.67
CA CYS A 175 -5.29 3.69 -20.31
C CYS A 175 -5.23 3.90 -21.83
N GLY A 176 -5.25 2.82 -22.60
CA GLY A 176 -5.30 2.89 -24.06
C GLY A 176 -6.59 3.53 -24.56
N SER A 177 -6.50 4.28 -25.65
CA SER A 177 -7.58 5.12 -26.19
C SER A 177 -8.88 4.38 -26.56
N LYS A 178 -8.82 3.06 -26.75
CA LYS A 178 -9.97 2.20 -27.09
C LYS A 178 -10.45 1.34 -25.93
N LEU A 179 -9.97 1.60 -24.72
CA LEU A 179 -10.43 0.95 -23.51
C LEU A 179 -11.39 1.87 -22.76
N VAL A 180 -12.44 1.28 -22.19
CA VAL A 180 -13.47 1.98 -21.42
C VAL A 180 -13.41 1.46 -19.99
N ILE A 181 -13.26 2.38 -19.04
CA ILE A 181 -13.27 2.10 -17.62
C ILE A 181 -14.67 2.42 -17.08
N GLU A 182 -15.21 1.51 -16.28
CA GLU A 182 -16.58 1.55 -15.74
C GLU A 182 -16.57 1.17 -14.25
N ASP A 183 -17.72 1.29 -13.59
CA ASP A 183 -17.91 0.92 -12.17
C ASP A 183 -16.85 1.53 -11.24
N ASN A 184 -16.70 2.86 -11.32
CA ASN A 184 -15.76 3.64 -10.52
C ASN A 184 -14.31 3.13 -10.58
N GLY A 185 -13.89 2.67 -11.76
CA GLY A 185 -12.53 2.18 -11.98
C GLY A 185 -12.35 0.68 -11.81
N LYS A 186 -13.36 -0.08 -11.36
CA LYS A 186 -13.19 -1.52 -11.11
C LYS A 186 -13.18 -2.36 -12.38
N ILE A 187 -13.95 -1.94 -13.39
CA ILE A 187 -14.15 -2.70 -14.61
C ILE A 187 -13.42 -1.98 -15.75
N ILE A 188 -12.76 -2.74 -16.60
CA ILE A 188 -12.21 -2.27 -17.86
C ILE A 188 -12.65 -3.18 -19.00
N ARG A 189 -13.10 -2.59 -20.11
CA ARG A 189 -13.47 -3.33 -21.31
C ARG A 189 -12.91 -2.70 -22.57
N ALA A 190 -12.63 -3.53 -23.55
CA ALA A 190 -12.25 -3.08 -24.88
C ALA A 190 -13.48 -2.64 -25.69
N SER A 191 -13.40 -1.51 -26.38
CA SER A 191 -14.42 -1.08 -27.32
C SER A 191 -14.50 -2.01 -28.54
N ASN A 192 -15.62 -1.98 -29.27
CA ASN A 192 -15.86 -2.87 -30.42
C ASN A 192 -14.83 -2.72 -31.57
N ASN A 193 -14.10 -1.61 -31.63
CA ASN A 193 -13.07 -1.32 -32.64
C ASN A 193 -11.63 -1.48 -32.10
N CYS A 194 -11.47 -2.10 -30.92
CA CYS A 194 -10.19 -2.42 -30.30
C CYS A 194 -9.68 -3.78 -30.84
N ASP A 195 -9.20 -3.80 -32.08
CA ASP A 195 -8.76 -5.04 -32.75
C ASP A 195 -7.37 -5.53 -32.29
N THR A 196 -6.57 -4.60 -31.78
CA THR A 196 -5.24 -4.84 -31.20
C THR A 196 -5.27 -4.69 -29.69
N HIS A 197 -4.36 -5.36 -28.99
CA HIS A 197 -4.28 -5.21 -27.55
C HIS A 197 -3.81 -3.82 -27.16
N GLN A 198 -4.50 -3.26 -26.18
CA GLN A 198 -4.11 -2.03 -25.49
C GLN A 198 -4.00 -2.33 -24.00
N SER A 199 -3.26 -1.49 -23.29
CA SER A 199 -3.01 -1.69 -21.86
C SER A 199 -3.66 -0.60 -21.02
N ALA A 200 -3.92 -0.94 -19.77
CA ALA A 200 -4.22 0.03 -18.73
C ALA A 200 -3.57 -0.42 -17.43
N ARG A 201 -3.11 0.55 -16.64
CA ARG A 201 -2.61 0.29 -15.30
C ARG A 201 -3.60 0.76 -14.24
N ALA A 202 -3.47 0.23 -13.02
CA ALA A 202 -4.17 0.76 -11.87
C ALA A 202 -3.60 2.13 -11.44
N LYS A 203 -4.41 2.87 -10.67
CA LYS A 203 -4.13 4.24 -10.24
C LYS A 203 -2.97 4.36 -9.25
N ILE A 204 -2.87 3.41 -8.32
CA ILE A 204 -1.92 3.47 -7.22
C ILE A 204 -0.65 2.70 -7.57
N ALA A 205 0.48 3.34 -7.29
CA ALA A 205 1.79 2.71 -7.40
C ALA A 205 2.04 1.75 -6.24
N LEU A 206 2.59 0.59 -6.55
CA LEU A 206 3.15 -0.35 -5.60
C LEU A 206 4.63 -0.03 -5.50
N GLU A 207 5.02 0.61 -4.39
CA GLU A 207 6.37 1.11 -4.17
C GLU A 207 6.99 0.45 -2.92
N ASP A 208 8.27 0.74 -2.67
CA ASP A 208 8.99 0.33 -1.46
C ASP A 208 9.11 -1.18 -1.23
N LYS A 209 8.80 -1.61 0.00
CA LYS A 209 8.92 -2.94 0.60
C LYS A 209 7.50 -3.34 1.01
N GLY A 210 7.11 -4.56 0.69
CA GLY A 210 5.76 -5.02 0.96
C GLY A 210 5.40 -6.24 0.12
N ILE A 211 4.33 -6.90 0.54
CA ILE A 211 3.72 -7.98 -0.22
C ILE A 211 2.34 -7.49 -0.64
N PHE A 212 2.11 -7.43 -1.95
CA PHE A 212 0.88 -6.92 -2.53
C PHE A 212 0.17 -8.06 -3.27
N GLU A 213 -1.12 -8.18 -3.02
CA GLU A 213 -1.98 -9.19 -3.65
C GLU A 213 -3.26 -8.52 -4.16
N TRP A 214 -3.66 -8.88 -5.38
CA TRP A 214 -4.93 -8.47 -5.97
C TRP A 214 -5.44 -9.52 -6.93
N ASP A 215 -6.75 -9.54 -7.12
CA ASP A 215 -7.40 -10.41 -8.07
C ASP A 215 -7.81 -9.63 -9.32
N VAL A 216 -7.67 -10.27 -10.47
CA VAL A 216 -8.28 -9.87 -11.74
C VAL A 216 -9.24 -10.98 -12.17
N ILE A 217 -10.50 -10.61 -12.39
CA ILE A 217 -11.53 -11.50 -12.92
C ILE A 217 -11.68 -11.25 -14.41
N ILE A 218 -11.55 -12.30 -15.22
CA ILE A 218 -11.82 -12.24 -16.66
C ILE A 218 -13.32 -12.46 -16.84
N GLU A 219 -14.09 -11.38 -16.80
CA GLU A 219 -15.54 -11.46 -17.03
C GLU A 219 -15.86 -11.82 -18.49
N LYS A 220 -15.02 -11.35 -19.42
CA LYS A 220 -15.03 -11.77 -20.82
C LYS A 220 -13.62 -11.87 -21.36
N HIS A 221 -13.29 -13.01 -21.93
CA HIS A 221 -12.01 -13.36 -22.50
C HIS A 221 -11.84 -12.73 -23.89
N CYS A 222 -10.60 -12.34 -24.17
CA CYS A 222 -10.15 -12.01 -25.51
C CYS A 222 -8.97 -12.90 -25.90
N SER A 223 -8.73 -13.07 -27.20
CA SER A 223 -7.57 -13.84 -27.68
C SER A 223 -6.29 -13.25 -27.11
N TRP A 224 -5.67 -13.95 -26.16
CA TRP A 224 -4.51 -13.51 -25.37
C TRP A 224 -4.84 -12.42 -24.33
N SER A 225 -5.60 -12.78 -23.31
CA SER A 225 -5.84 -11.91 -22.15
C SER A 225 -4.58 -11.82 -21.27
N TRP A 226 -4.09 -10.61 -20.97
CA TRP A 226 -2.84 -10.41 -20.20
C TRP A 226 -3.10 -9.72 -18.85
N VAL A 227 -2.46 -10.23 -17.80
CA VAL A 227 -2.54 -9.71 -16.42
C VAL A 227 -1.16 -9.69 -15.79
N GLY A 228 -0.77 -8.62 -15.09
CA GLY A 228 0.48 -8.60 -14.35
C GLY A 228 0.84 -7.24 -13.79
N VAL A 229 2.12 -6.85 -13.94
CA VAL A 229 2.65 -5.57 -13.46
C VAL A 229 3.38 -4.79 -14.55
N CYS A 230 3.42 -3.47 -14.42
CA CYS A 230 4.24 -2.60 -15.28
C CYS A 230 4.91 -1.46 -14.54
N ALA A 231 5.99 -0.94 -15.12
CA ALA A 231 6.51 0.39 -14.79
C ALA A 231 5.66 1.47 -15.49
N SER A 232 5.60 2.68 -14.91
CA SER A 232 4.89 3.81 -15.51
C SER A 232 5.75 4.60 -16.51
N GLU A 233 7.07 4.56 -16.36
CA GLU A 233 7.99 5.31 -17.22
C GLU A 233 8.05 4.66 -18.61
N ASN A 234 7.78 5.44 -19.66
CA ASN A 234 7.91 5.03 -21.06
C ASN A 234 7.04 3.84 -21.50
N ILE A 235 5.94 3.54 -20.80
CA ILE A 235 4.96 2.56 -21.27
C ILE A 235 4.02 3.19 -22.31
N ASN A 236 3.83 2.49 -23.43
CA ASN A 236 2.83 2.81 -24.43
C ASN A 236 1.55 2.01 -24.16
N TYR A 237 0.49 2.69 -23.72
CA TYR A 237 -0.81 2.06 -23.45
C TYR A 237 -1.57 1.66 -24.72
N GLU A 238 -1.14 2.10 -25.90
CA GLU A 238 -1.70 1.68 -27.19
C GLU A 238 -1.18 0.30 -27.66
N ASP A 239 -0.22 -0.29 -26.95
CA ASP A 239 0.31 -1.64 -27.18
C ASP A 239 0.16 -2.52 -25.92
N TRP A 240 0.31 -3.84 -26.04
CA TRP A 240 0.27 -4.73 -24.88
C TRP A 240 1.55 -4.69 -24.07
N ALA A 241 1.40 -4.82 -22.75
CA ALA A 241 2.48 -4.61 -21.79
C ALA A 241 3.62 -5.62 -21.96
N GLY A 242 3.31 -6.89 -22.26
CA GLY A 242 4.33 -7.93 -22.38
C GLY A 242 5.24 -7.82 -23.61
N ASN A 243 4.92 -6.97 -24.59
CA ASN A 243 5.82 -6.64 -25.70
C ASN A 243 6.88 -5.62 -25.31
N GLN A 244 6.66 -4.89 -24.22
CA GLN A 244 7.45 -3.74 -23.81
C GLN A 244 8.39 -4.14 -22.68
N LEU A 245 9.56 -3.51 -22.60
CA LEU A 245 10.52 -3.76 -21.52
C LEU A 245 9.94 -3.48 -20.13
N THR A 246 8.90 -2.63 -20.09
CA THR A 246 8.26 -2.10 -18.89
C THR A 246 7.09 -2.94 -18.41
N GLY A 247 6.75 -4.06 -19.05
CA GLY A 247 5.61 -4.90 -18.68
C GLY A 247 5.98 -6.36 -18.42
N TRP A 248 5.44 -6.92 -17.34
CA TRP A 248 5.61 -8.31 -16.90
C TRP A 248 4.23 -8.93 -16.69
N VAL A 249 3.80 -9.77 -17.62
CA VAL A 249 2.41 -10.25 -17.68
C VAL A 249 2.29 -11.75 -17.90
N LEU A 250 1.29 -12.36 -17.27
CA LEU A 250 0.78 -13.69 -17.55
C LEU A 250 -0.35 -13.61 -18.58
N GLY A 251 -0.27 -14.46 -19.61
CA GLY A 251 -1.27 -14.57 -20.67
C GLY A 251 -2.20 -15.76 -20.47
N SER A 252 -3.44 -15.65 -20.95
CA SER A 252 -4.47 -16.70 -20.90
C SER A 252 -4.10 -18.03 -21.55
N GLY A 253 -3.06 -18.07 -22.38
CA GLY A 253 -2.50 -19.31 -22.92
C GLY A 253 -1.57 -20.05 -21.95
N GLY A 254 -1.44 -19.60 -20.70
CA GLY A 254 -0.58 -20.25 -19.72
C GLY A 254 0.88 -19.87 -19.82
N THR A 255 1.18 -18.66 -20.33
CA THR A 255 2.54 -18.22 -20.61
C THR A 255 2.80 -16.83 -20.07
N PHE A 256 3.94 -16.60 -19.43
CA PHE A 256 4.33 -15.25 -19.03
C PHE A 256 5.27 -14.60 -20.06
N ARG A 257 5.28 -13.26 -20.08
CA ARG A 257 6.01 -12.41 -21.04
C ARG A 257 6.61 -11.19 -20.35
N ASN A 258 7.84 -10.86 -20.72
CA ASN A 258 8.47 -9.55 -20.53
C ASN A 258 9.41 -9.28 -21.71
N HIS A 259 8.96 -8.52 -22.71
CA HIS A 259 9.69 -8.23 -23.95
C HIS A 259 10.33 -9.49 -24.57
N ASN A 260 11.64 -9.69 -24.36
CA ASN A 260 12.41 -10.81 -24.90
C ASN A 260 12.28 -12.11 -24.09
N ASN A 261 11.78 -12.03 -22.85
CA ASN A 261 11.60 -13.17 -21.97
C ASN A 261 10.21 -13.78 -22.15
N TYR A 262 10.19 -15.07 -22.44
CA TYR A 262 8.97 -15.84 -22.65
C TYR A 262 9.16 -17.28 -22.20
N VAL A 263 8.21 -17.78 -21.41
CA VAL A 263 8.16 -19.18 -21.01
C VAL A 263 6.78 -19.74 -21.27
N LYS A 264 6.75 -20.90 -21.93
CA LYS A 264 5.54 -21.69 -22.15
C LYS A 264 5.21 -22.53 -20.93
N ASN A 265 3.93 -22.91 -20.81
CA ASN A 265 3.46 -23.91 -19.86
C ASN A 265 3.75 -23.54 -18.39
N TYR A 266 3.63 -22.26 -18.04
CA TYR A 266 3.70 -21.82 -16.64
C TYR A 266 2.47 -22.29 -15.85
N CYS A 267 1.30 -22.22 -16.48
CA CYS A 267 0.05 -22.78 -15.97
C CYS A 267 -0.83 -23.28 -17.14
N PRO A 268 -1.93 -24.02 -16.89
CA PRO A 268 -2.92 -24.32 -17.91
C PRO A 268 -3.58 -23.06 -18.49
N ALA A 269 -4.15 -23.17 -19.69
CA ALA A 269 -4.89 -22.08 -20.28
C ALA A 269 -6.17 -21.75 -19.48
N PHE A 270 -6.57 -20.49 -19.50
CA PHE A 270 -7.72 -19.97 -18.75
C PHE A 270 -8.52 -18.96 -19.61
N GLY A 271 -9.76 -18.66 -19.21
CA GLY A 271 -10.69 -17.85 -20.00
C GLY A 271 -11.78 -17.19 -19.17
N ASP A 272 -13.01 -17.17 -19.69
CA ASP A 272 -14.17 -16.58 -19.03
C ASP A 272 -14.35 -17.11 -17.60
N GLY A 273 -14.62 -16.21 -16.66
CA GLY A 273 -14.78 -16.50 -15.24
C GLY A 273 -13.48 -16.81 -14.50
N ALA A 274 -12.32 -16.82 -15.17
CA ALA A 274 -11.05 -17.07 -14.50
C ALA A 274 -10.73 -15.95 -13.51
N ARG A 275 -10.26 -16.35 -12.33
CA ARG A 275 -9.71 -15.45 -11.30
C ARG A 275 -8.20 -15.62 -11.25
N ILE A 276 -7.50 -14.53 -11.50
CA ILE A 276 -6.04 -14.45 -11.49
C ILE A 276 -5.63 -13.60 -10.31
N THR A 277 -5.03 -14.20 -9.29
CA THR A 277 -4.37 -13.45 -8.22
C THR A 277 -2.92 -13.19 -8.62
N VAL A 278 -2.50 -11.94 -8.54
CA VAL A 278 -1.10 -11.55 -8.69
C VAL A 278 -0.50 -11.41 -7.31
N HIS A 279 0.64 -12.07 -7.07
CA HIS A 279 1.39 -12.00 -5.82
C HIS A 279 2.71 -11.28 -6.09
N LEU A 280 2.82 -10.02 -5.68
CA LEU A 280 4.02 -9.21 -5.84
C LEU A 280 4.74 -9.06 -4.50
N ASP A 281 5.95 -9.59 -4.38
CA ASP A 281 6.84 -9.37 -3.23
C ASP A 281 7.89 -8.32 -3.60
N MET A 282 7.66 -7.08 -3.18
CA MET A 282 8.59 -5.96 -3.42
C MET A 282 9.83 -6.01 -2.52
N ASN A 283 9.84 -6.84 -1.46
CA ASN A 283 11.04 -7.06 -0.65
C ASN A 283 12.06 -7.90 -1.42
N LYS A 284 11.58 -8.95 -2.10
CA LYS A 284 12.42 -9.87 -2.88
C LYS A 284 12.51 -9.50 -4.36
N ARG A 285 11.68 -8.57 -4.82
CA ARG A 285 11.48 -8.24 -6.24
C ARG A 285 11.05 -9.47 -7.05
N THR A 286 10.07 -10.21 -6.54
CA THR A 286 9.53 -11.42 -7.21
C THR A 286 8.03 -11.29 -7.45
N CYS A 287 7.55 -12.05 -8.42
CA CYS A 287 6.13 -12.14 -8.75
C CYS A 287 5.73 -13.60 -8.96
N ALA A 288 4.52 -13.95 -8.52
CA ALA A 288 3.89 -15.24 -8.75
C ALA A 288 2.40 -15.05 -9.05
N PHE A 289 1.75 -16.09 -9.57
CA PHE A 289 0.33 -16.04 -9.87
C PHE A 289 -0.42 -17.21 -9.24
N THR A 290 -1.65 -16.97 -8.82
CA THR A 290 -2.66 -18.01 -8.57
C THR A 290 -3.72 -17.93 -9.66
N VAL A 291 -4.00 -19.03 -10.33
CA VAL A 291 -5.08 -19.10 -11.34
C VAL A 291 -6.13 -20.07 -10.83
N ASN A 292 -7.36 -19.58 -10.67
CA ASN A 292 -8.50 -20.39 -10.21
C ASN A 292 -8.24 -21.16 -8.89
N GLY A 293 -7.44 -20.58 -8.00
CA GLY A 293 -7.12 -21.16 -6.68
C GLY A 293 -5.86 -22.03 -6.66
N GLU A 294 -5.26 -22.36 -7.79
CA GLU A 294 -3.96 -23.04 -7.84
C GLU A 294 -2.82 -22.01 -7.88
N LYS A 295 -1.98 -21.99 -6.85
CA LYS A 295 -0.80 -21.12 -6.77
C LYS A 295 0.37 -21.74 -7.52
N TYR A 296 0.95 -20.98 -8.45
CA TYR A 296 2.11 -21.40 -9.24
C TYR A 296 3.42 -20.84 -8.66
N ARG A 297 4.54 -21.37 -9.13
CA ARG A 297 5.88 -20.96 -8.70
C ARG A 297 6.15 -19.47 -8.96
N GLU A 298 7.09 -18.89 -8.22
CA GLU A 298 7.62 -17.57 -8.56
C GLU A 298 8.23 -17.57 -9.98
N VAL A 299 8.04 -16.46 -10.68
CA VAL A 299 8.57 -16.22 -12.03
C VAL A 299 10.03 -15.75 -11.88
N SER A 300 10.93 -16.70 -11.64
CA SER A 300 12.38 -16.48 -11.50
C SER A 300 13.03 -15.75 -12.67
N GLU A 301 12.40 -15.82 -13.85
CA GLU A 301 12.84 -15.22 -15.10
C GLU A 301 12.63 -13.69 -15.12
N TRP A 302 11.86 -13.15 -14.16
CA TRP A 302 11.66 -11.72 -13.97
C TRP A 302 12.59 -11.21 -12.87
N ASN A 303 13.87 -11.10 -13.19
CA ASN A 303 14.92 -10.68 -12.26
C ASN A 303 15.21 -9.16 -12.27
N ASN A 304 14.38 -8.38 -12.97
CA ASN A 304 14.59 -6.95 -13.25
C ASN A 304 13.37 -6.09 -12.86
N LEU A 305 12.54 -6.54 -11.91
CA LEU A 305 11.40 -5.76 -11.44
C LEU A 305 11.87 -4.44 -10.78
N PRO A 306 11.38 -3.27 -11.26
CA PRO A 306 11.78 -1.97 -10.74
C PRO A 306 11.21 -1.69 -9.33
N SER A 307 11.68 -0.60 -8.72
CA SER A 307 11.27 -0.18 -7.37
C SER A 307 9.82 0.29 -7.27
N LYS A 308 9.23 0.66 -8.40
CA LYS A 308 7.88 1.21 -8.55
C LYS A 308 7.15 0.46 -9.66
N LEU A 309 6.05 -0.18 -9.30
CA LEU A 309 5.25 -1.01 -10.20
C LEU A 309 3.76 -0.69 -10.06
N TYR A 310 2.99 -1.06 -11.07
CA TYR A 310 1.54 -0.91 -11.07
C TYR A 310 0.90 -2.20 -11.56
N PRO A 311 -0.25 -2.62 -11.01
CA PRO A 311 -1.11 -3.60 -11.65
C PRO A 311 -1.40 -3.18 -13.09
N VAL A 312 -1.29 -4.10 -14.04
CA VAL A 312 -1.56 -3.84 -15.46
C VAL A 312 -2.36 -4.98 -16.08
N VAL A 313 -3.21 -4.63 -17.03
CA VAL A 313 -3.84 -5.58 -17.94
C VAL A 313 -3.63 -5.14 -19.38
N SER A 314 -3.60 -6.10 -20.30
CA SER A 314 -3.69 -5.80 -21.73
C SER A 314 -4.81 -6.61 -22.36
N ILE A 315 -5.73 -5.90 -23.00
CA ILE A 315 -6.97 -6.45 -23.53
C ILE A 315 -7.24 -5.90 -24.93
N LYS A 316 -8.01 -6.67 -25.71
CA LYS A 316 -8.61 -6.27 -26.97
C LYS A 316 -10.07 -6.73 -27.00
N TYR A 317 -10.85 -6.32 -27.99
CA TYR A 317 -12.23 -6.80 -28.12
C TYR A 317 -12.28 -8.34 -28.25
N PRO A 318 -13.18 -9.05 -27.52
CA PRO A 318 -14.26 -8.55 -26.66
C PRO A 318 -13.95 -8.53 -25.15
N GLY A 319 -12.67 -8.38 -24.79
CA GLY A 319 -12.17 -8.51 -23.42
C GLY A 319 -12.81 -7.53 -22.44
N ARG A 320 -13.14 -8.03 -21.26
CA ARG A 320 -13.68 -7.26 -20.14
C ARG A 320 -13.23 -7.85 -18.81
N PHE A 321 -12.43 -7.11 -18.05
CA PHE A 321 -11.85 -7.57 -16.79
C PHE A 321 -12.29 -6.69 -15.63
N GLN A 322 -12.34 -7.28 -14.45
CA GLN A 322 -12.57 -6.59 -13.19
C GLN A 322 -11.33 -6.73 -12.30
N ILE A 323 -10.94 -5.67 -11.60
CA ILE A 323 -9.91 -5.72 -10.55
C ILE A 323 -10.56 -5.61 -9.17
N GLN A 324 -10.03 -6.34 -8.18
CA GLN A 324 -10.54 -6.31 -6.82
C GLN A 324 -9.44 -6.64 -5.79
N PRO A 325 -9.64 -6.27 -4.51
CA PRO A 325 -8.78 -6.74 -3.43
C PRO A 325 -8.73 -8.26 -3.38
N HIS A 326 -7.56 -8.83 -3.13
CA HIS A 326 -7.45 -10.25 -2.84
C HIS A 326 -8.05 -10.54 -1.45
N GLN A 327 -9.04 -11.42 -1.41
CA GLN A 327 -9.60 -11.91 -0.15
C GLN A 327 -8.97 -13.26 0.18
N LYS A 328 -8.19 -13.32 1.25
CA LYS A 328 -7.75 -14.61 1.80
C LYS A 328 -8.99 -15.30 2.35
N ASN A 329 -9.30 -16.49 1.82
CA ASN A 329 -10.29 -17.36 2.44
C ASN A 329 -9.80 -17.65 3.86
N VAL A 330 -10.56 -17.17 4.86
CA VAL A 330 -10.33 -17.41 6.29
C VAL A 330 -10.70 -18.85 6.63
#